data_AF-A0A834H3R9-F1
#
_entry.id   AF-A0A834H3R9-F1
#
_cell.length_a   1.000
_cell.length_b   1.000
_cell.length_c   1.000
_cell.angle_alpha   90.00
_cell.angle_beta   90.00
_cell.angle_gamma   90.00
#
_symmetry.space_group_name_H-M   'P 1'
#
loop_
_entity.id
_entity.type
_entity.pdbx_description
1 polymer ?
#
loop_
_entity_poly.entity_id
_entity_poly.type
_entity_poly.pdbx_seq_one_letter_code
_entity_poly.pdbx_strand_id
1 'polypeptide(L)'
;MWSTESTLHLVLRLRGGIIEPSLMALARKYNQDKMICRKILKYSPSFIFVSVRCYARLHPRAVNCRKKKCGHSNQLRPKKKIK
;
A
#
# COMPACT_ATOMS: atom_id res chain seq x y z
N MET A 1 -31.08 -3.32 29.01
CA MET A 1 -31.26 -2.07 28.26
C MET A 1 -29.87 -1.49 27.98
N TRP A 2 -29.19 -2.01 26.96
CA TRP A 2 -27.94 -1.43 26.45
C TRP A 2 -28.25 -0.83 25.09
N SER A 3 -28.05 0.48 24.97
CA SER A 3 -28.41 1.26 23.79
C SER A 3 -27.67 0.77 22.55
N THR A 4 -28.42 0.22 21.59
CA THR A 4 -27.96 -0.07 20.23
C THR A 4 -28.00 1.21 19.39
N GLU A 5 -27.24 2.22 19.81
CA GLU A 5 -27.24 3.55 19.18
C GLU A 5 -25.81 4.10 18.98
N SER A 6 -24.81 3.22 18.81
CA SER A 6 -23.42 3.61 18.54
C SER A 6 -22.86 3.09 17.22
N THR A 7 -23.70 2.47 16.37
CA THR A 7 -23.36 2.27 14.95
C THR A 7 -24.05 3.36 14.15
N LEU A 8 -23.31 4.43 13.85
CA LEU A 8 -23.71 5.38 12.83
C LEU A 8 -23.81 4.60 11.52
N HIS A 9 -25.02 4.13 11.19
CA HIS A 9 -25.29 3.54 9.89
C HIS A 9 -25.10 4.67 8.88
N LEU A 10 -23.97 4.65 8.17
CA LEU A 10 -23.68 5.56 7.07
C LEU A 10 -24.60 5.25 5.87
N VAL A 11 -25.92 5.32 6.08
CA VAL A 11 -26.97 5.16 5.05
C VAL A 11 -26.98 6.37 4.11
N LEU A 12 -26.26 7.44 4.46
CA LEU A 12 -25.90 8.48 3.51
C LEU A 12 -24.83 7.91 2.56
N ARG A 13 -25.31 7.27 1.48
CA ARG A 13 -24.54 7.08 0.26
C ARG A 13 -23.98 8.44 -0.15
N LEU A 14 -22.74 8.74 0.20
CA LEU A 14 -22.00 9.87 -0.35
C LEU A 14 -22.00 9.66 -1.87
N ARG A 15 -22.87 10.38 -2.58
CA ARG A 15 -22.86 10.40 -4.04
C ARG A 15 -21.52 11.00 -4.42
N GLY A 16 -20.57 10.15 -4.80
CA GLY A 16 -19.27 10.58 -5.27
C GLY A 16 -19.46 11.52 -6.45
N GLY A 17 -18.98 12.74 -6.34
CA GLY A 17 -18.91 13.67 -7.46
C GLY A 17 -17.87 13.22 -8.48
N ILE A 18 -18.00 13.71 -9.72
CA ILE A 18 -16.97 13.55 -10.73
C ILE A 18 -15.76 14.40 -10.30
N ILE A 19 -14.64 13.75 -10.04
CA ILE A 19 -13.38 14.44 -9.75
C ILE A 19 -12.83 14.97 -11.07
N GLU A 20 -12.39 16.22 -11.07
CA GLU A 20 -11.76 16.84 -12.23
C GLU A 20 -10.54 15.99 -12.69
N PRO A 21 -10.37 15.75 -14.01
CA PRO A 21 -9.36 14.82 -14.53
C PRO A 21 -7.91 15.10 -14.09
N SER A 22 -7.51 16.37 -14.00
CA SER A 22 -6.16 16.76 -13.58
C SER A 22 -5.91 16.44 -12.10
N LEU A 23 -6.90 16.68 -11.23
CA LEU A 23 -6.86 16.31 -9.82
C LEU A 23 -6.83 14.79 -9.64
N MET A 24 -7.58 14.05 -10.48
CA MET A 24 -7.49 12.60 -10.49
C MET A 24 -6.09 12.11 -10.89
N ALA A 25 -5.49 12.70 -11.93
CA ALA A 25 -4.13 12.35 -12.36
C ALA A 25 -3.09 12.65 -11.26
N LEU A 26 -3.23 13.78 -10.57
CA LEU A 26 -2.41 14.14 -9.41
C LEU A 26 -2.54 13.09 -8.29
N ALA A 27 -3.76 12.71 -7.94
CA ALA A 27 -4.01 11.69 -6.92
C ALA A 27 -3.41 10.33 -7.32
N ARG A 28 -3.55 9.92 -8.58
CA ARG A 28 -2.97 8.65 -9.10
C ARG A 28 -1.46 8.65 -8.98
N LYS A 29 -0.78 9.76 -9.32
CA LYS A 29 0.69 9.91 -9.21
C LYS A 29 1.22 9.66 -7.78
N TYR A 30 0.49 10.12 -6.75
CA TYR A 30 0.92 9.95 -5.36
C TYR A 30 0.46 8.62 -4.75
N ASN A 31 -0.72 8.14 -5.12
CA ASN A 31 -1.36 7.03 -4.41
C ASN A 31 -1.30 5.69 -5.15
N GLN A 32 -1.34 5.69 -6.48
CA GLN A 32 -1.46 4.47 -7.30
C GLN A 32 -0.19 4.15 -8.09
N ASP A 33 0.42 5.12 -8.77
CA ASP A 33 1.57 4.91 -9.65
C ASP A 33 2.87 4.79 -8.85
N LYS A 34 3.02 3.65 -8.19
CA LYS A 34 4.16 3.30 -7.32
C LYS A 34 4.65 1.88 -7.62
N MET A 35 5.93 1.65 -7.33
CA MET A 35 6.52 0.32 -7.30
C MET A 35 6.48 -0.23 -5.87
N ILE A 36 6.37 -1.55 -5.72
CA ILE A 36 6.27 -2.28 -4.45
C ILE A 36 7.35 -3.38 -4.43
N CYS A 37 8.12 -3.45 -3.34
CA CYS A 37 9.09 -4.53 -3.14
C CYS A 37 8.39 -5.87 -2.78
N ARG A 38 8.79 -6.97 -3.42
CA ARG A 38 8.24 -8.32 -3.21
C ARG A 38 9.04 -9.18 -2.21
N LYS A 39 10.24 -8.76 -1.83
CA LYS A 39 11.17 -9.62 -1.10
C LYS A 39 10.62 -10.00 0.29
N ILE A 40 10.67 -11.30 0.56
CA ILE A 40 10.45 -11.90 1.88
C ILE A 40 11.80 -11.91 2.61
N LEU A 41 11.80 -11.41 3.83
CA LEU A 41 12.95 -11.33 4.71
C LEU A 41 12.83 -12.42 5.74
N LYS A 42 13.93 -13.11 5.97
CA LYS A 42 14.04 -14.16 6.96
C LYS A 42 14.77 -13.50 8.14
N TYR A 43 14.12 -13.40 9.29
CA TYR A 43 14.76 -12.92 10.52
C TYR A 43 14.66 -14.02 11.57
N SER A 44 15.78 -14.28 12.24
CA SER A 44 15.87 -15.27 13.32
C SER A 44 16.34 -14.52 14.57
N PRO A 45 15.45 -14.19 15.51
CA PRO A 45 15.86 -13.56 16.75
C PRO A 45 16.58 -14.55 17.66
N SER A 46 16.14 -15.82 17.73
CA SER A 46 16.65 -16.84 18.68
C SER A 46 16.11 -18.26 18.36
N PHE A 47 16.40 -18.84 17.17
CA PHE A 47 15.90 -20.15 16.67
C PHE A 47 14.48 -20.22 16.07
N ILE A 48 13.63 -19.21 16.25
CA ILE A 48 12.34 -19.13 15.54
C ILE A 48 12.53 -18.41 14.20
N PHE A 49 12.24 -19.11 13.10
CA PHE A 49 12.30 -18.53 11.78
C PHE A 49 11.06 -17.69 11.49
N VAL A 50 11.19 -16.36 11.52
CA VAL A 50 10.09 -15.44 11.17
C VAL A 50 10.31 -14.85 9.79
N SER A 51 9.29 -14.96 8.93
CA SER A 51 9.29 -14.38 7.59
C SER A 51 8.54 -13.05 7.56
N VAL A 52 9.25 -11.95 7.31
CA VAL A 52 8.68 -10.60 7.21
C VAL A 52 8.74 -10.11 5.77
N ARG A 53 7.64 -9.59 5.22
CA ARG A 53 7.66 -9.02 3.87
C ARG A 53 8.13 -7.57 3.86
N CYS A 54 8.88 -7.16 2.82
CA CYS A 54 9.37 -5.79 2.73
C CYS A 54 8.28 -4.78 2.36
N TYR A 55 7.53 -5.04 1.27
CA TYR A 55 6.42 -4.22 0.76
C TYR A 55 6.62 -2.69 0.74
N ALA A 56 7.87 -2.24 0.56
CA ALA A 56 8.18 -0.83 0.49
C ALA A 56 7.53 -0.19 -0.74
N ARG A 57 6.87 0.97 -0.56
CA ARG A 57 6.42 1.84 -1.64
C ARG A 57 7.59 2.65 -2.19
N LEU A 58 7.77 2.61 -3.49
CA LEU A 58 8.90 3.18 -4.21
C LEU A 58 8.41 4.03 -5.38
N HIS A 59 9.29 4.90 -5.87
CA HIS A 59 9.04 5.69 -7.08
C HIS A 59 8.81 4.75 -8.29
N PRO A 60 7.94 5.08 -9.26
CA PRO A 60 7.65 4.24 -10.42
C PRO A 60 8.89 3.88 -11.26
N ARG A 61 9.92 4.74 -11.27
CA ARG A 61 11.19 4.51 -11.97
C ARG A 61 12.27 3.79 -11.13
N ALA A 62 11.94 3.35 -9.91
CA ALA A 62 12.93 2.70 -9.06
C ALA A 62 13.23 1.28 -9.56
N VAL A 63 14.52 0.97 -9.72
CA VAL A 63 15.00 -0.38 -10.10
C VAL A 63 15.33 -1.22 -8.87
N ASN A 64 15.85 -0.59 -7.81
CA ASN A 64 16.23 -1.23 -6.56
C ASN A 64 15.38 -0.71 -5.39
N CYS A 65 15.13 -1.57 -4.39
CA CYS A 65 14.46 -1.17 -3.17
C CYS A 65 15.36 -0.30 -2.30
N ARG A 66 14.83 0.81 -1.76
CA ARG A 66 15.57 1.69 -0.84
C ARG A 66 15.82 1.06 0.55
N LYS A 67 15.11 0.00 0.92
CA LYS A 67 15.16 -0.53 2.30
C LYS A 67 16.33 -1.50 2.51
N LYS A 68 17.21 -1.19 3.48
CA LYS A 68 18.34 -2.05 3.89
C LYS A 68 17.89 -3.45 4.33
N LYS A 69 16.74 -3.56 5.03
CA LYS A 69 16.21 -4.85 5.49
C LYS A 69 16.03 -5.89 4.38
N CYS A 70 15.82 -5.46 3.13
CA CYS A 70 15.71 -6.36 1.97
C CYS A 70 17.01 -6.50 1.16
N GLY A 71 18.12 -5.96 1.65
CA GLY A 71 19.41 -5.96 0.95
C GLY A 71 19.33 -5.26 -0.41
N HIS A 72 18.57 -4.16 -0.49
CA HIS A 72 18.41 -3.37 -1.72
C HIS A 72 17.96 -4.15 -2.96
N SER A 73 17.14 -5.19 -2.76
CA SER A 73 16.72 -6.08 -3.82
C SER A 73 16.00 -5.38 -4.99
N ASN A 74 16.26 -5.89 -6.20
CA ASN A 74 15.61 -5.55 -7.46
C ASN A 74 14.26 -6.27 -7.69
N GLN A 75 13.79 -7.09 -6.75
CA GLN A 75 12.51 -7.81 -6.87
C GLN A 75 11.33 -6.87 -6.60
N LEU A 76 11.04 -6.01 -7.57
CA LEU A 76 9.98 -4.99 -7.51
C LEU A 76 8.80 -5.35 -8.42
N ARG A 77 7.61 -4.85 -8.11
CA ARG A 77 6.41 -4.93 -8.96
C ARG A 77 5.65 -3.61 -8.99
N PRO A 78 4.87 -3.33 -10.04
CA PRO A 78 3.88 -2.26 -10.01
C PRO A 78 2.84 -2.49 -8.91
N LYS A 79 2.38 -1.42 -8.27
CA LYS A 79 1.21 -1.46 -7.38
C LYS A 79 -0.03 -1.81 -8.21
N LYS A 80 -0.90 -2.65 -7.65
CA LYS A 80 -2.14 -3.06 -8.33
C LYS A 80 -3.05 -1.83 -8.45
N LYS A 81 -3.55 -1.56 -9.65
CA LYS A 81 -4.51 -0.49 -9.91
C LYS A 81 -5.90 -0.91 -9.44
N ILE A 82 -6.66 0.06 -8.93
CA ILE A 82 -8.06 -0.14 -8.58
C ILE A 82 -8.84 -0.17 -9.90
N LYS A 83 -9.72 -1.16 -10.05
CA LYS A 83 -10.63 -1.26 -11.20
C LYS A 83 -11.82 -0.33 -10.98
#